data_AF-A0A068TQQ9-F1
#
_entry.id   AF-A0A068TQQ9-F1
#
_cell.length_a   1.000
_cell.length_b   1.000
_cell.length_c   1.000
_cell.angle_alpha   90.00
_cell.angle_beta   90.00
_cell.angle_gamma   90.00
#
_symmetry.space_group_name_H-M   'P 1'
#
loop_
_entity.id
_entity.type
_entity.pdbx_description
1 polymer ?
#
loop_
_entity_poly.entity_id
_entity_poly.type
_entity_poly.pdbx_seq_one_letter_code
_entity_poly.pdbx_strand_id
1 'polypeptide(L)'
;MSKVFLFSFSCLFMLLNVVASAKFSELFDIIWAPDHITTQGDGVILTLDKESGWGFMSKNKYLLGKMSAQIKLVQGDSAGTVTAFYLSSDGSDHDELDFEFLGNVSGEPYLVQTNVIFNGIGDREQRHGLWFDPTTDFHNYSFLWNHRFIIFQVDEVPLRVFEKKEEIGIRYTISNISTNGTKCSKPGQFWWDRSSNKKLDKDQRRQLNIVQEKYLIYDYCKDTARFTQLPKECQN
;
A
#
# COMPACT_ATOMS: atom_id res chain seq x y z
N MET A 1 31.11 49.57 35.64
CA MET A 1 29.88 49.11 34.97
C MET A 1 30.04 47.64 34.64
N SER A 2 29.35 46.76 35.36
CA SER A 2 29.41 45.31 35.14
C SER A 2 28.21 44.89 34.30
N LYS A 3 28.43 44.28 33.14
CA LYS A 3 27.36 43.69 32.31
C LYS A 3 27.35 42.18 32.52
N VAL A 4 26.21 41.65 32.94
CA VAL A 4 25.94 40.21 33.04
C VAL A 4 25.23 39.77 31.76
N PHE A 5 25.73 38.74 31.09
CA PHE A 5 25.03 38.08 30.00
C PHE A 5 24.37 36.80 30.54
N LEU A 6 23.04 36.75 30.47
CA LEU A 6 22.25 35.54 30.71
C LEU A 6 22.04 34.83 29.36
N PHE A 7 22.65 33.67 29.17
CA PHE A 7 22.24 32.74 28.12
C PHE A 7 21.06 31.93 28.63
N SER A 8 19.89 32.14 28.04
CA SER A 8 18.73 31.27 28.22
C SER A 8 19.00 29.94 27.52
N PHE A 9 19.22 28.88 28.28
CA PHE A 9 19.24 27.52 27.75
C PHE A 9 17.78 27.04 27.63
N SER A 10 17.17 27.30 26.47
CA SER A 10 15.88 26.68 26.15
C SER A 10 16.15 25.21 25.82
N CYS A 11 15.95 24.34 26.82
CA CYS A 11 15.94 22.91 26.62
C CYS A 11 14.65 22.56 25.86
N LEU A 12 14.74 22.54 24.53
CA LEU A 12 13.66 22.09 23.66
C LEU A 12 13.48 20.58 23.89
N PHE A 13 12.56 20.22 24.78
CA PHE A 13 12.10 18.83 24.91
C PHE A 13 11.44 18.44 23.60
N MET A 14 12.19 17.81 22.69
CA MET A 14 11.61 17.03 21.61
C MET A 14 10.86 15.87 22.27
N LEU A 15 9.54 15.97 22.33
CA LEU A 15 8.67 14.82 22.59
C LEU A 15 8.93 13.81 21.48
N LEU A 16 9.78 12.82 21.75
CA LEU A 16 9.87 11.61 20.95
C LEU A 16 8.51 10.93 21.07
N ASN A 17 7.67 11.09 20.05
CA ASN A 17 6.51 10.22 19.89
C ASN A 17 7.06 8.82 19.62
N VAL A 18 7.17 8.01 20.67
CA VAL A 18 7.44 6.59 20.54
C VAL A 18 6.18 5.99 19.91
N VAL A 19 6.24 5.75 18.59
CA VAL A 19 5.24 4.93 17.92
C VAL A 19 5.50 3.50 18.39
N ALA A 20 4.65 3.00 19.29
CA ALA A 20 4.68 1.60 19.66
C ALA A 20 4.29 0.77 18.43
N SER A 21 5.21 -0.05 17.93
CA SER A 21 4.87 -1.10 16.97
C SER A 21 4.15 -2.22 17.72
N ALA A 22 2.99 -2.63 17.22
CA ALA A 22 2.31 -3.80 17.75
C ALA A 22 3.01 -5.06 17.23
N LYS A 23 3.03 -6.13 18.02
CA LYS A 23 3.64 -7.40 17.59
C LYS A 23 2.79 -8.05 16.50
N PHE A 24 3.42 -8.78 15.59
CA PHE A 24 2.71 -9.56 14.57
C PHE A 24 1.54 -10.37 15.13
N SER A 25 1.75 -11.11 16.24
CA SER A 25 0.74 -11.94 16.87
C SER A 25 -0.44 -11.18 17.48
N GLU A 26 -0.32 -9.87 17.69
CA GLU A 26 -1.41 -9.03 18.20
C GLU A 26 -2.35 -8.59 17.08
N LEU A 27 -1.84 -8.51 15.85
CA LEU A 27 -2.54 -7.95 14.69
C LEU A 27 -3.03 -9.01 13.70
N PHE A 28 -2.33 -10.14 13.58
CA PHE A 28 -2.52 -11.11 12.51
C PHE A 28 -2.72 -12.54 13.02
N ASP A 29 -3.49 -13.31 12.27
CA ASP A 29 -3.63 -14.76 12.39
C ASP A 29 -2.94 -15.46 11.21
N ILE A 30 -2.26 -16.57 11.49
CA ILE A 30 -1.71 -17.45 10.45
C ILE A 30 -2.84 -18.33 9.93
N ILE A 31 -3.08 -18.31 8.62
CA ILE A 31 -4.19 -19.03 7.97
C ILE A 31 -3.73 -20.19 7.09
N TRP A 32 -2.43 -20.25 6.76
CA TRP A 32 -1.88 -21.31 5.92
C TRP A 32 -0.41 -21.59 6.29
N ALA A 33 -0.04 -22.88 6.31
CA ALA A 33 1.33 -23.37 6.52
C ALA A 33 2.09 -22.67 7.66
N PRO A 34 1.69 -22.88 8.93
CA PRO A 34 2.31 -22.19 10.07
C PRO A 34 3.78 -22.53 10.29
N ASP A 35 4.23 -23.70 9.81
CA ASP A 35 5.63 -24.11 9.79
C ASP A 35 6.49 -23.31 8.79
N HIS A 36 5.86 -22.60 7.84
CA HIS A 36 6.51 -21.72 6.87
C HIS A 36 6.56 -20.24 7.31
N ILE A 37 6.14 -19.95 8.55
CA ILE A 37 6.14 -18.59 9.13
C ILE A 37 6.89 -18.59 10.45
N THR A 38 8.05 -17.93 10.48
CA THR A 38 8.85 -17.77 11.70
C THR A 38 8.71 -16.34 12.23
N THR A 39 8.20 -16.17 13.44
CA THR A 39 8.16 -14.84 14.09
C THR A 39 9.57 -14.44 14.55
N GLN A 40 10.00 -13.22 14.20
CA GLN A 40 11.28 -12.65 14.60
C GLN A 40 11.09 -11.20 15.03
N GLY A 41 11.33 -10.92 16.33
CA GLY A 41 11.06 -9.59 16.89
C GLY A 41 9.58 -9.21 16.76
N ASP A 42 9.33 -8.05 16.14
CA ASP A 42 7.96 -7.57 15.86
C ASP A 42 7.43 -8.05 14.49
N GLY A 43 8.25 -8.72 13.67
CA GLY A 43 7.92 -9.15 12.31
C GLY A 43 7.93 -10.68 12.12
N VAL A 44 7.89 -11.09 10.85
CA VAL A 44 7.89 -12.50 10.43
C VAL A 44 8.85 -12.72 9.26
N ILE A 45 9.45 -13.90 9.23
CA ILE A 45 10.16 -14.46 8.08
C ILE A 45 9.23 -15.49 7.45
N LEU A 46 9.09 -15.41 6.13
CA LEU A 46 8.15 -16.18 5.34
C LEU A 46 8.91 -17.05 4.35
N THR A 47 8.68 -18.35 4.38
CA THR A 47 9.41 -19.33 3.58
C THR A 47 8.50 -19.91 2.50
N LEU A 48 9.02 -20.00 1.28
CA LEU A 48 8.39 -20.72 0.17
C LEU A 48 9.35 -21.82 -0.27
N ASP A 49 8.85 -23.04 -0.38
CA ASP A 49 9.58 -24.16 -0.96
C ASP A 49 8.66 -25.02 -1.84
N LYS A 50 9.07 -26.27 -2.12
CA LYS A 50 8.32 -27.17 -3.00
C LYS A 50 7.09 -27.80 -2.31
N GLU A 51 7.03 -27.76 -0.99
CA GLU A 51 5.95 -28.32 -0.19
C GLU A 51 4.82 -27.31 -0.01
N SER A 52 5.15 -26.06 0.35
CA SER A 52 4.15 -25.01 0.52
C SER A 52 4.73 -23.59 0.42
N GLY A 53 3.83 -22.62 0.23
CA GLY A 53 4.05 -21.22 0.58
C GLY A 53 3.55 -20.92 2.00
N TRP A 54 3.10 -19.68 2.23
CA TRP A 54 2.65 -19.16 3.52
C TRP A 54 1.41 -18.28 3.36
N GLY A 55 0.67 -18.05 4.46
CA GLY A 55 -0.44 -17.10 4.46
C GLY A 55 -0.84 -16.66 5.86
N PHE A 56 -1.04 -15.35 6.04
CA PHE A 56 -1.60 -14.76 7.26
C PHE A 56 -2.57 -13.64 6.90
N MET A 57 -3.50 -13.32 7.80
CA MET A 57 -4.49 -12.26 7.61
C MET A 57 -4.67 -11.44 8.88
N SER A 58 -5.21 -10.21 8.76
CA SER A 58 -5.49 -9.38 9.93
C SER A 58 -6.65 -9.95 10.74
N LYS A 59 -6.54 -9.90 12.07
CA LYS A 59 -7.60 -10.31 13.01
C LYS A 59 -8.87 -9.48 12.87
N ASN A 60 -8.70 -8.22 12.50
CA ASN A 60 -9.78 -7.26 12.34
C ASN A 60 -9.96 -6.90 10.87
N LYS A 61 -11.18 -6.48 10.54
CA LYS A 61 -11.54 -5.89 9.26
C LYS A 61 -11.49 -4.37 9.37
N TYR A 62 -11.05 -3.72 8.30
CA TYR A 62 -10.86 -2.27 8.26
C TYR A 62 -11.63 -1.66 7.09
N LEU A 63 -12.08 -0.43 7.30
CA LEU A 63 -12.73 0.40 6.29
C LEU A 63 -12.04 1.76 6.35
N LEU A 64 -11.37 2.15 5.25
CA LEU A 64 -10.51 3.32 5.14
C LEU A 64 -9.30 3.29 6.08
N GLY A 65 -8.35 4.20 5.84
CA GLY A 65 -7.19 4.40 6.69
C GLY A 65 -5.88 4.31 5.92
N LYS A 66 -4.80 4.15 6.69
CA LYS A 66 -3.47 3.85 6.16
C LYS A 66 -3.04 2.49 6.65
N MET A 67 -2.79 1.57 5.72
CA MET A 67 -2.31 0.21 5.99
C MET A 67 -0.89 0.15 5.45
N SER A 68 0.07 -0.24 6.28
CA SER A 68 1.49 -0.18 5.97
C SER A 68 2.21 -1.43 6.45
N ALA A 69 3.16 -1.91 5.66
CA ALA A 69 4.06 -2.99 6.00
C ALA A 69 5.49 -2.64 5.59
N GLN A 70 6.46 -2.98 6.45
CA GLN A 70 7.87 -3.01 6.08
C GLN A 70 8.18 -4.37 5.47
N ILE A 71 8.65 -4.36 4.22
CA ILE A 71 8.93 -5.58 3.46
C ILE A 71 10.35 -5.51 2.93
N LYS A 72 11.09 -6.61 3.07
CA LYS A 72 12.37 -6.87 2.41
C LYS A 72 12.21 -8.14 1.60
N LEU A 73 12.51 -8.07 0.30
CA LEU A 73 12.28 -9.15 -0.65
C LEU A 73 13.44 -10.16 -0.69
N VAL A 74 13.20 -11.29 -1.36
CA VAL A 74 14.14 -12.40 -1.46
C VAL A 74 15.34 -12.01 -2.33
N GLN A 75 16.55 -12.13 -1.78
CA GLN A 75 17.79 -11.91 -2.51
C GLN A 75 18.12 -13.13 -3.40
N GLY A 76 18.75 -12.89 -4.56
CA GLY A 76 19.20 -13.94 -5.47
C GLY A 76 18.15 -14.28 -6.51
N ASP A 77 18.01 -15.56 -6.85
CA ASP A 77 17.02 -16.02 -7.83
C ASP A 77 15.65 -16.19 -7.16
N SER A 78 14.69 -15.39 -7.58
CA SER A 78 13.31 -15.41 -7.13
C SER A 78 12.33 -15.56 -8.30
N ALA A 79 12.82 -15.98 -9.47
CA ALA A 79 12.02 -16.09 -10.67
C ALA A 79 10.79 -16.97 -10.46
N GLY A 80 9.63 -16.46 -10.86
CA GLY A 80 8.34 -17.16 -10.74
C GLY A 80 7.71 -17.12 -9.34
N THR A 81 8.34 -16.46 -8.37
CA THR A 81 7.72 -16.20 -7.06
C THR A 81 6.94 -14.89 -7.05
N VAL A 82 5.89 -14.84 -6.24
CA VAL A 82 5.15 -13.61 -5.94
C VAL A 82 5.05 -13.47 -4.42
N THR A 83 5.51 -12.34 -3.91
CA THR A 83 5.17 -11.90 -2.53
C THR A 83 4.01 -10.92 -2.64
N ALA A 84 2.90 -11.18 -1.95
CA ALA A 84 1.72 -10.35 -2.02
C ALA A 84 1.47 -9.62 -0.69
N PHE A 85 1.17 -8.33 -0.76
CA PHE A 85 0.62 -7.53 0.33
C PHE A 85 -0.63 -6.84 -0.17
N TYR A 86 -1.78 -7.28 0.31
CA TYR A 86 -3.05 -6.86 -0.25
C TYR A 86 -4.13 -6.69 0.80
N LEU A 87 -5.20 -6.00 0.40
CA LEU A 87 -6.43 -5.82 1.16
C LEU A 87 -7.55 -6.43 0.33
N SER A 88 -8.39 -7.28 0.91
CA SER A 88 -9.51 -7.89 0.20
C SER A 88 -10.73 -7.96 1.12
N SER A 89 -11.92 -7.68 0.59
CA SER A 89 -13.17 -7.95 1.29
C SER A 89 -13.61 -9.40 1.08
N ASP A 90 -14.44 -9.94 1.96
CA ASP A 90 -14.97 -11.29 1.77
C ASP A 90 -15.94 -11.38 0.58
N GLY A 91 -15.99 -12.55 -0.06
CA GLY A 91 -17.04 -12.92 -1.03
C GLY A 91 -16.57 -12.97 -2.49
N SER A 92 -17.45 -13.42 -3.39
CA SER A 92 -17.15 -13.51 -4.82
C SER A 92 -16.99 -12.14 -5.47
N ASP A 93 -17.80 -11.17 -5.03
CA ASP A 93 -17.83 -9.81 -5.55
C ASP A 93 -16.92 -8.90 -4.72
N HIS A 94 -15.77 -9.43 -4.30
CA HIS A 94 -14.85 -8.72 -3.42
C HIS A 94 -14.26 -7.49 -4.09
N ASP A 95 -13.89 -6.52 -3.28
CA ASP A 95 -13.02 -5.44 -3.68
C ASP A 95 -11.64 -5.68 -3.06
N GLU A 96 -10.60 -5.39 -3.83
CA GLU A 96 -9.23 -5.76 -3.49
C GLU A 96 -8.20 -4.76 -4.02
N LEU A 97 -7.13 -4.57 -3.24
CA LEU A 97 -6.02 -3.66 -3.52
C LEU A 97 -4.71 -4.40 -3.33
N ASP A 98 -3.91 -4.48 -4.38
CA ASP A 98 -2.77 -5.40 -4.41
C ASP A 98 -1.43 -4.69 -4.55
N PHE A 99 -0.47 -5.09 -3.73
CA PHE A 99 0.94 -5.08 -4.10
C PHE A 99 1.37 -6.53 -4.35
N GLU A 100 1.86 -6.80 -5.55
CA GLU A 100 2.46 -8.07 -5.92
C GLU A 100 3.90 -7.83 -6.37
N PHE A 101 4.85 -8.36 -5.61
CA PHE A 101 6.26 -8.27 -5.94
C PHE A 101 6.65 -9.47 -6.78
N LEU A 102 6.91 -9.21 -8.07
CA LEU A 102 7.23 -10.22 -9.06
C LEU A 102 8.74 -10.49 -9.02
N GLY A 103 9.10 -11.67 -8.52
CA GLY A 103 10.47 -12.11 -8.46
C GLY A 103 11.08 -12.37 -9.83
N ASN A 104 12.40 -12.33 -9.91
CA ASN A 104 13.15 -12.37 -11.15
C ASN A 104 14.41 -13.25 -11.01
N VAL A 105 15.02 -13.60 -12.14
CA VAL A 105 16.29 -14.32 -12.15
C VAL A 105 17.39 -13.48 -11.49
N SER A 106 18.41 -14.14 -10.93
CA SER A 106 19.52 -13.46 -10.26
C SER A 106 20.14 -12.37 -11.13
N GLY A 107 20.25 -11.15 -10.58
CA GLY A 107 20.86 -9.99 -11.24
C GLY A 107 19.87 -9.09 -11.99
N GLU A 108 18.63 -9.56 -12.22
CA GLU A 108 17.57 -8.77 -12.84
C GLU A 108 16.66 -8.14 -11.78
N PRO A 109 16.10 -6.94 -12.04
CA PRO A 109 15.32 -6.22 -11.05
C PRO A 109 13.95 -6.86 -10.80
N TYR A 110 13.48 -6.75 -9.56
CA TYR A 110 12.08 -6.99 -9.21
C TYR A 110 11.16 -5.99 -9.93
N LEU A 111 9.94 -6.43 -10.22
CA LEU A 111 8.83 -5.55 -10.56
C LEU A 111 7.81 -5.54 -9.42
N VAL A 112 7.19 -4.39 -9.19
CA VAL A 112 6.00 -4.29 -8.35
C VAL A 112 4.77 -4.09 -9.24
N GLN A 113 3.85 -5.05 -9.17
CA GLN A 113 2.52 -4.93 -9.75
C GLN A 113 1.55 -4.37 -8.71
N THR A 114 0.71 -3.45 -9.14
CA THR A 114 -0.45 -3.00 -8.37
C THR A 114 -1.72 -3.34 -9.12
N ASN A 115 -2.75 -3.76 -8.41
CA ASN A 115 -4.07 -3.97 -8.99
C ASN A 115 -5.18 -3.38 -8.11
N VAL A 116 -6.32 -3.15 -8.73
CA VAL A 116 -7.51 -2.63 -8.06
C VAL A 116 -8.72 -3.40 -8.59
N ILE A 117 -9.35 -4.16 -7.71
CA ILE A 117 -10.53 -4.97 -7.96
C ILE A 117 -11.72 -4.28 -7.31
N PHE A 118 -12.81 -4.09 -8.06
CA PHE A 118 -14.07 -3.63 -7.51
C PHE A 118 -15.21 -4.54 -7.95
N ASN A 119 -16.05 -4.97 -7.01
CA ASN A 119 -17.19 -5.85 -7.24
C ASN A 119 -16.78 -7.11 -8.03
N GLY A 120 -15.65 -7.72 -7.65
CA GLY A 120 -15.04 -8.88 -8.30
C GLY A 120 -14.41 -8.61 -9.67
N ILE A 121 -14.42 -7.37 -10.17
CA ILE A 121 -13.87 -7.00 -11.47
C ILE A 121 -12.50 -6.35 -11.26
N GLY A 122 -11.44 -7.05 -11.63
CA GLY A 122 -10.05 -6.57 -11.62
C GLY A 122 -9.65 -5.94 -12.96
N ASP A 123 -8.57 -6.45 -13.54
CA ASP A 123 -7.99 -6.03 -14.82
C ASP A 123 -7.42 -4.60 -14.84
N ARG A 124 -6.95 -4.11 -13.69
CA ARG A 124 -6.42 -2.75 -13.53
C ARG A 124 -4.94 -2.74 -13.17
N GLU A 125 -4.15 -3.63 -13.76
CA GLU A 125 -2.75 -3.78 -13.37
C GLU A 125 -1.92 -2.57 -13.81
N GLN A 126 -1.01 -2.14 -12.94
CA GLN A 126 0.14 -1.30 -13.31
C GLN A 126 1.41 -1.96 -12.78
N ARG A 127 2.46 -2.05 -13.60
CA ARG A 127 3.75 -2.61 -13.19
C ARG A 127 4.82 -1.53 -13.19
N HIS A 128 5.63 -1.52 -12.14
CA HIS A 128 6.68 -0.54 -11.96
C HIS A 128 8.01 -1.23 -11.61
N GLY A 129 9.12 -0.65 -12.07
CA GLY A 129 10.40 -0.84 -11.40
C GLY A 129 10.46 -0.07 -10.08
N LEU A 130 11.49 -0.33 -9.28
CA LEU A 130 11.78 0.41 -8.05
C LEU A 130 13.07 1.21 -8.20
N TRP A 131 13.18 2.34 -7.50
CA TRP A 131 14.37 3.21 -7.49
C TRP A 131 15.45 2.77 -6.50
N PHE A 132 15.36 1.52 -6.02
CA PHE A 132 16.25 0.87 -5.07
C PHE A 132 16.17 -0.66 -5.27
N ASP A 133 17.11 -1.40 -4.66
CA ASP A 133 17.06 -2.85 -4.59
C ASP A 133 16.24 -3.29 -3.35
N PRO A 134 15.01 -3.81 -3.53
CA PRO A 134 14.11 -4.16 -2.43
C PRO A 134 14.57 -5.40 -1.62
N THR A 135 15.66 -6.05 -2.03
CA THR A 135 16.22 -7.22 -1.33
C THR A 135 17.25 -6.83 -0.27
N THR A 136 17.77 -5.59 -0.33
CA THR A 136 18.90 -5.15 0.51
C THR A 136 18.49 -4.60 1.86
N ASP A 137 17.33 -3.93 1.95
CA ASP A 137 16.80 -3.37 3.19
C ASP A 137 15.26 -3.42 3.22
N PHE A 138 14.69 -3.15 4.38
CA PHE A 138 13.24 -3.00 4.53
C PHE A 138 12.77 -1.66 3.97
N HIS A 139 11.71 -1.71 3.16
CA HIS A 139 11.02 -0.53 2.64
C HIS A 139 9.55 -0.53 3.05
N ASN A 140 8.96 0.66 3.21
CA ASN A 140 7.56 0.82 3.59
C ASN A 140 6.66 0.77 2.36
N TYR A 141 5.76 -0.21 2.31
CA TYR A 141 4.70 -0.31 1.30
C TYR A 141 3.37 0.00 1.96
N SER A 142 2.62 0.96 1.42
CA SER A 142 1.40 1.44 2.08
C SER A 142 0.25 1.68 1.12
N PHE A 143 -0.95 1.39 1.60
CA PHE A 143 -2.20 1.90 1.05
C PHE A 143 -2.67 3.08 1.90
N LEU A 144 -2.87 4.24 1.30
CA LEU A 144 -3.65 5.32 1.90
C LEU A 144 -5.00 5.39 1.19
N TRP A 145 -6.05 4.97 1.90
CA TRP A 145 -7.39 4.83 1.36
C TRP A 145 -8.38 5.70 2.14
N ASN A 146 -9.04 6.62 1.43
CA ASN A 146 -10.12 7.43 1.99
C ASN A 146 -11.31 7.50 1.02
N HIS A 147 -12.32 8.31 1.36
CA HIS A 147 -13.52 8.47 0.54
C HIS A 147 -13.29 9.07 -0.87
N ARG A 148 -12.08 9.54 -1.18
CA ARG A 148 -11.76 10.28 -2.41
C ARG A 148 -10.76 9.57 -3.29
N PHE A 149 -9.86 8.79 -2.73
CA PHE A 149 -8.83 8.09 -3.50
C PHE A 149 -8.23 6.93 -2.72
N ILE A 150 -7.52 6.09 -3.45
CA ILE A 150 -6.56 5.12 -2.95
C ILE A 150 -5.19 5.51 -3.48
N ILE A 151 -4.20 5.64 -2.61
CA ILE A 151 -2.80 5.86 -2.99
C ILE A 151 -2.01 4.63 -2.58
N PHE A 152 -1.30 4.07 -3.55
CA PHE A 152 -0.24 3.10 -3.34
C PHE A 152 1.06 3.88 -3.14
N GLN A 153 1.73 3.67 -2.01
CA GLN A 153 2.96 4.38 -1.66
C GLN A 153 4.12 3.41 -1.40
N VAL A 154 5.31 3.83 -1.78
CA VAL A 154 6.59 3.20 -1.45
C VAL A 154 7.45 4.26 -0.75
N ASP A 155 7.81 4.06 0.51
CA ASP A 155 8.52 5.04 1.35
C ASP A 155 7.90 6.45 1.33
N GLU A 156 6.57 6.50 1.49
CA GLU A 156 5.73 7.71 1.36
C GLU A 156 5.65 8.35 -0.04
N VAL A 157 6.46 7.89 -1.01
CA VAL A 157 6.40 8.33 -2.40
C VAL A 157 5.18 7.68 -3.08
N PRO A 158 4.25 8.46 -3.67
CA PRO A 158 3.12 7.90 -4.39
C PRO A 158 3.60 7.13 -5.63
N LEU A 159 3.31 5.83 -5.67
CA LEU A 159 3.55 4.94 -6.81
C LEU A 159 2.39 5.03 -7.80
N ARG A 160 1.16 4.93 -7.28
CA ARG A 160 -0.09 4.95 -8.06
C ARG A 160 -1.19 5.62 -7.26
N VAL A 161 -2.10 6.29 -7.97
CA VAL A 161 -3.29 6.91 -7.40
C VAL A 161 -4.51 6.44 -8.17
N PHE A 162 -5.50 5.94 -7.45
CA PHE A 162 -6.82 5.62 -7.97
C PHE A 162 -7.82 6.61 -7.37
N GLU A 163 -8.16 7.66 -8.13
CA GLU A 163 -9.05 8.74 -7.67
C GLU A 163 -10.52 8.38 -7.91
N LYS A 164 -11.41 8.83 -7.00
CA LYS A 164 -12.87 8.71 -7.10
C LYS A 164 -13.44 9.63 -8.18
N LYS A 165 -13.95 9.05 -9.27
CA LYS A 165 -14.70 9.77 -10.32
C LYS A 165 -16.22 9.58 -10.11
N GLU A 166 -16.81 10.39 -9.22
CA GLU A 166 -18.26 10.33 -8.87
C GLU A 166 -19.18 10.47 -10.09
N GLU A 167 -18.78 11.30 -11.06
CA GLU A 167 -19.57 11.61 -12.27
C GLU A 167 -19.71 10.41 -13.22
N ILE A 168 -18.85 9.40 -13.09
CA ILE A 168 -18.74 8.27 -14.04
C ILE A 168 -19.44 7.00 -13.51
N GLY A 169 -20.02 7.07 -12.30
CA GLY A 169 -20.79 5.98 -11.71
C GLY A 169 -19.96 4.75 -11.31
N ILE A 170 -18.63 4.88 -11.27
CA ILE A 170 -17.74 3.83 -10.77
C ILE A 170 -18.02 3.71 -9.26
N ARG A 171 -18.42 2.52 -8.79
CA ARG A 171 -18.62 2.26 -7.35
C ARG A 171 -17.25 2.13 -6.69
N TYR A 172 -16.94 3.07 -5.80
CA TYR A 172 -15.70 3.12 -5.00
C TYR A 172 -15.89 2.58 -3.58
N THR A 173 -16.79 1.61 -3.41
CA THR A 173 -17.10 1.08 -2.09
C THR A 173 -16.52 -0.32 -2.00
N ILE A 174 -15.36 -0.44 -1.35
CA ILE A 174 -14.88 -1.72 -0.84
C ILE A 174 -15.93 -2.22 0.15
N SER A 175 -16.72 -3.18 -0.29
CA SER A 175 -17.89 -3.82 0.28
C SER A 175 -19.08 -2.91 0.59
N ASN A 176 -20.27 -3.43 0.30
CA ASN A 176 -21.59 -2.95 0.73
C ASN A 176 -21.76 -3.04 2.26
N ILE A 177 -20.86 -2.44 3.05
CA ILE A 177 -21.17 -2.18 4.45
C ILE A 177 -22.25 -1.10 4.45
N SER A 178 -23.48 -1.53 4.74
CA SER A 178 -24.57 -0.68 5.20
C SER A 178 -23.99 0.40 6.10
N THR A 179 -23.95 1.64 5.59
CA THR A 179 -23.36 2.80 6.26
C THR A 179 -24.10 3.19 7.54
N ASN A 180 -25.19 2.49 7.87
CA ASN A 180 -25.92 2.61 9.10
C ASN A 180 -25.20 1.86 10.23
N GLY A 181 -24.23 2.52 10.85
CA GLY A 181 -23.75 2.16 12.20
C GLY A 181 -22.24 1.93 12.36
N THR A 182 -21.46 1.82 11.28
CA THR A 182 -20.00 1.70 11.39
C THR A 182 -19.32 3.02 11.70
N LYS A 183 -18.40 3.05 12.68
CA LYS A 183 -17.68 4.27 13.09
C LYS A 183 -16.89 4.94 11.95
N CYS A 184 -16.45 4.18 10.95
CA CYS A 184 -15.65 4.67 9.83
C CYS A 184 -16.45 5.26 8.65
N SER A 185 -17.79 5.25 8.70
CA SER A 185 -18.62 5.71 7.58
C SER A 185 -18.93 7.22 7.56
N LYS A 186 -18.60 7.95 8.63
CA LYS A 186 -18.82 9.41 8.73
C LYS A 186 -17.59 10.18 8.28
N PRO A 187 -17.63 10.90 7.14
CA PRO A 187 -16.51 11.72 6.69
C PRO A 187 -16.18 12.82 7.71
N GLY A 188 -14.90 13.09 7.92
CA GLY A 188 -14.40 14.21 8.72
C GLY A 188 -14.08 13.86 10.18
N GLN A 189 -14.18 12.58 10.55
CA GLN A 189 -13.86 12.11 11.90
C GLN A 189 -12.39 11.71 12.05
N PHE A 190 -11.72 11.31 10.97
CA PHE A 190 -10.38 10.75 11.02
C PHE A 190 -9.33 11.62 10.34
N TRP A 191 -8.04 11.39 10.62
CA TRP A 191 -6.96 12.22 10.09
C TRP A 191 -6.86 12.14 8.56
N TRP A 192 -7.22 10.99 7.96
CA TRP A 192 -7.28 10.79 6.51
C TRP A 192 -8.43 11.55 5.82
N ASP A 193 -9.37 12.11 6.58
CA ASP A 193 -10.44 12.97 6.08
C ASP A 193 -10.10 14.47 6.12
N ARG A 194 -8.96 14.83 6.73
CA ARG A 194 -8.53 16.23 6.85
C ARG A 194 -8.33 16.88 5.48
N SER A 195 -8.41 18.21 5.44
CA SER A 195 -8.21 18.99 4.22
C SER A 195 -6.89 18.68 3.50
N SER A 196 -5.83 18.37 4.26
CA SER A 196 -4.52 17.97 3.73
C SER A 196 -4.56 16.66 2.93
N ASN A 197 -5.52 15.77 3.20
CA ASN A 197 -5.69 14.48 2.53
C ASN A 197 -6.86 14.48 1.55
N LYS A 198 -7.31 15.66 1.09
CA LYS A 198 -8.37 15.75 0.07
C LYS A 198 -7.86 15.56 -1.36
N LYS A 199 -6.56 15.76 -1.58
CA LYS A 199 -5.85 15.58 -2.84
C LYS A 199 -4.36 15.43 -2.53
N LEU A 200 -3.59 14.93 -3.49
CA LEU A 200 -2.14 15.00 -3.41
C LEU A 200 -1.68 16.45 -3.37
N ASP A 201 -0.70 16.73 -2.50
CA ASP A 201 0.00 18.01 -2.52
C ASP A 201 0.90 18.14 -3.76
N LYS A 202 1.55 19.31 -3.91
CA LYS A 202 2.37 19.61 -5.09
C LYS A 202 3.61 18.70 -5.19
N ASP A 203 4.21 18.35 -4.07
CA ASP A 203 5.43 17.55 -4.03
C ASP A 203 5.10 16.08 -4.28
N GLN A 204 4.04 15.56 -3.67
CA GLN A 204 3.49 14.25 -3.96
C GLN A 204 3.10 14.11 -5.44
N ARG A 205 2.47 15.12 -6.03
CA ARG A 205 2.12 15.12 -7.46
C ARG A 205 3.36 15.09 -8.35
N ARG A 206 4.38 15.89 -8.00
CA ARG A 206 5.66 15.91 -8.73
C ARG A 206 6.36 14.56 -8.64
N GLN A 207 6.40 13.96 -7.46
CA GLN A 207 6.97 12.63 -7.23
C GLN A 207 6.24 11.57 -8.05
N LEU A 208 4.91 11.54 -8.00
CA LEU A 208 4.10 10.62 -8.81
C LEU A 208 4.42 10.75 -10.30
N ASN A 209 4.51 11.96 -10.82
CA ASN A 209 4.83 12.18 -12.24
C ASN A 209 6.21 11.62 -12.59
N ILE A 210 7.23 11.82 -11.74
CA ILE A 210 8.57 11.24 -11.93
C ILE A 210 8.48 9.71 -11.91
N VAL A 211 7.69 9.15 -11.01
CA VAL A 211 7.50 7.70 -10.89
C VAL A 211 6.86 7.12 -12.16
N GLN A 212 5.78 7.75 -12.63
CA GLN A 212 5.08 7.36 -13.85
C GLN A 212 5.92 7.54 -15.11
N GLU A 213 6.83 8.52 -15.14
CA GLU A 213 7.71 8.75 -16.29
C GLU A 213 8.87 7.75 -16.35
N LYS A 214 9.47 7.43 -15.20
CA LYS A 214 10.74 6.68 -15.15
C LYS A 214 10.61 5.22 -14.81
N TYR A 215 9.60 4.85 -14.03
CA TYR A 215 9.51 3.52 -13.43
C TYR A 215 8.27 2.75 -13.84
N LEU A 216 7.24 3.38 -14.42
CA LEU A 216 6.06 2.69 -14.94
C LEU A 216 6.41 1.94 -16.23
N ILE A 217 6.22 0.62 -16.21
CA ILE A 217 6.57 -0.29 -17.32
C ILE A 217 5.30 -0.74 -18.05
N TYR A 218 4.23 -1.02 -17.31
CA TYR A 218 2.95 -1.42 -17.87
C TYR A 218 1.82 -0.64 -17.19
N ASP A 219 0.86 -0.21 -18.00
CA ASP A 219 -0.32 0.53 -17.55
C ASP A 219 -1.55 0.06 -18.32
N TYR A 220 -2.50 -0.57 -17.63
CA TYR A 220 -3.74 -1.06 -18.24
C TYR A 220 -4.51 0.03 -19.00
N CYS A 221 -4.42 1.29 -18.56
CA CYS A 221 -5.07 2.42 -19.25
C CYS A 221 -4.46 2.72 -20.64
N LYS A 222 -3.29 2.16 -20.96
CA LYS A 222 -2.59 2.31 -22.24
C LYS A 222 -2.61 1.03 -23.08
N ASP A 223 -3.15 -0.06 -22.55
CA ASP A 223 -3.20 -1.35 -23.22
C ASP A 223 -4.41 -1.45 -24.15
N THR A 224 -4.28 -0.87 -25.35
CA THR A 224 -5.31 -0.94 -26.39
C THR A 224 -5.41 -2.30 -27.06
N ALA A 225 -4.44 -3.20 -26.83
CA ALA A 225 -4.51 -4.58 -27.33
C ALA A 225 -5.46 -5.42 -26.45
N ARG A 226 -5.45 -5.18 -25.13
CA ARG A 226 -6.35 -5.83 -24.17
C ARG A 226 -7.75 -5.22 -24.18
N PHE A 227 -7.86 -3.90 -24.25
CA PHE A 227 -9.14 -3.19 -24.12
C PHE A 227 -9.62 -2.61 -25.45
N THR A 228 -10.68 -3.21 -26.01
CA THR A 228 -11.40 -2.64 -27.16
C THR A 228 -12.07 -1.31 -26.82
N GLN A 229 -12.53 -1.17 -25.58
CA GLN A 229 -12.92 0.10 -24.97
C GLN A 229 -12.19 0.23 -23.64
N LEU A 230 -11.40 1.31 -23.49
CA LEU A 230 -10.68 1.56 -22.24
C LEU A 230 -11.64 1.68 -21.05
N PRO A 231 -11.24 1.20 -19.86
CA PRO A 231 -12.00 1.42 -18.64
C PRO A 231 -12.34 2.90 -18.42
N LYS A 232 -13.54 3.18 -17.91
CA LYS A 232 -14.06 4.56 -17.86
C LYS A 232 -13.19 5.50 -17.04
N GLU A 233 -12.52 4.99 -16.01
CA GLU A 233 -11.57 5.75 -15.20
C GLU A 233 -10.32 6.20 -15.98
N CYS A 234 -9.96 5.49 -17.05
CA CYS A 234 -8.85 5.85 -17.94
C CYS A 234 -9.26 6.88 -19.01
N GLN A 235 -10.56 7.09 -19.20
CA GLN A 235 -11.07 8.06 -20.16
C GLN A 235 -10.98 9.47 -19.53
N ASN A 236 -10.48 10.43 -20.32
CA ASN A 236 -10.31 11.83 -19.93
C ASN A 236 -11.65 12.55 -19.78
#